data_AF-A0AAW5N0A9-F1
#
_entry.id   AF-A0AAW5N0A9-F1
#
_cell.length_a   1.000
_cell.length_b   1.000
_cell.length_c   1.000
_cell.angle_alpha   90.00
_cell.angle_beta   90.00
_cell.angle_gamma   90.00
#
_symmetry.space_group_name_H-M   'P 1'
#
loop_
_entity.id
_entity.type
_entity.pdbx_description
1 polymer ?
#
loop_
_entity_poly.entity_id
_entity_poly.type
_entity_poly.pdbx_seq_one_letter_code
_entity_poly.pdbx_strand_id
1 'polypeptide(L)'
;LEFDHQANITPIQLRFEKALDYIRKKLARERCDAIIAAGSNGEYLKSRLSVPVILIKPSAFDVLHALAKAGKLTSSIGVGTVKETNPARLAF
;
A
#
# COMPACT_ATOMS: atom_id res chain seq x y z
N LEU A 1 -14.55 11.36 6.00
CA LEU A 1 -13.58 11.01 4.93
C LEU A 1 -14.30 11.09 3.59
N GLU A 2 -13.55 11.31 2.51
CA GLU A 2 -14.09 11.51 1.14
C GLU A 2 -15.03 10.37 0.69
N PHE A 3 -14.79 9.14 1.14
CA PHE A 3 -15.52 7.94 0.70
C PHE A 3 -16.50 7.34 1.72
N ASP A 4 -16.71 7.97 2.88
CA ASP A 4 -17.55 7.39 3.96
C ASP A 4 -19.02 7.21 3.59
N HIS A 5 -19.50 7.95 2.59
CA HIS A 5 -20.86 7.83 2.05
C HIS A 5 -20.99 6.73 0.99
N GLN A 6 -19.87 6.15 0.54
CA GLN A 6 -19.82 5.13 -0.51
C GLN A 6 -19.41 3.76 0.03
N ALA A 7 -18.71 3.71 1.17
CA ALA A 7 -18.26 2.48 1.80
C ALA A 7 -18.15 2.63 3.33
N ASN A 8 -18.36 1.52 4.04
CA ASN A 8 -18.01 1.44 5.46
C ASN A 8 -16.52 1.09 5.61
N ILE A 9 -15.72 2.04 6.11
CA ILE A 9 -14.25 1.94 6.12
C ILE A 9 -13.77 1.77 7.56
N THR A 10 -13.08 0.67 7.85
CA THR A 10 -12.43 0.43 9.15
C THR A 10 -10.90 0.49 9.00
N PRO A 11 -10.21 1.49 9.57
CA PRO A 11 -8.76 1.56 9.52
C PRO A 11 -8.13 0.51 10.45
N ILE A 12 -7.08 -0.17 9.98
CA ILE A 12 -6.32 -1.17 10.76
C ILE A 12 -4.84 -0.76 10.75
N GLN A 13 -4.34 -0.30 11.90
CA GLN A 13 -2.93 0.12 12.07
C GLN A 13 -2.03 -1.05 12.53
N LEU A 14 -2.11 -2.17 11.81
CA LEU A 14 -1.29 -3.36 12.05
C LEU A 14 -0.55 -3.75 10.77
N ARG A 15 0.52 -4.56 10.91
CA ARG A 15 1.31 -5.04 9.77
C ARG A 15 1.64 -6.53 9.91
N PHE A 16 1.89 -7.16 8.77
CA PHE A 16 2.33 -8.55 8.62
C PHE A 16 1.46 -9.52 9.42
N GLU A 17 2.07 -10.40 10.21
CA GLU A 17 1.40 -11.44 10.99
C GLU A 17 0.34 -10.85 11.95
N LYS A 18 0.67 -9.76 12.66
CA LYS A 18 -0.29 -9.10 13.56
C LYS A 18 -1.54 -8.61 12.83
N ALA A 19 -1.39 -8.09 11.62
CA ALA A 19 -2.53 -7.70 10.79
C ALA A 19 -3.31 -8.92 10.32
N LEU A 20 -2.63 -9.97 9.86
CA LEU A 20 -3.25 -11.20 9.38
C LEU A 20 -4.13 -11.84 10.46
N ASP A 21 -3.60 -11.98 11.68
CA ASP A 21 -4.32 -12.59 12.81
C ASP A 21 -5.53 -11.76 13.22
N TYR A 22 -5.37 -10.44 13.28
CA TYR A 22 -6.47 -9.53 13.58
C TYR A 22 -7.57 -9.61 12.53
N ILE A 23 -7.20 -9.56 11.24
CA ILE A 23 -8.15 -9.61 10.13
C ILE A 23 -8.89 -10.95 10.14
N ARG A 24 -8.21 -12.08 10.32
CA ARG A 24 -8.87 -13.40 10.41
C ARG A 24 -9.90 -13.47 11.53
N LYS A 25 -9.57 -12.94 12.71
CA LYS A 25 -10.52 -12.87 13.84
C LYS A 25 -11.73 -12.00 13.51
N LYS A 26 -11.53 -10.88 12.80
CA LYS A 26 -12.60 -9.99 12.38
C LYS A 26 -13.49 -10.61 11.30
N LEU A 27 -12.90 -11.25 10.29
CA LEU A 27 -13.61 -11.95 9.20
C LEU A 27 -14.48 -13.11 9.69
N ALA A 28 -14.15 -13.72 10.83
CA ALA A 28 -14.99 -14.74 11.45
C ALA A 28 -16.31 -14.18 12.02
N ARG A 29 -16.44 -12.86 12.19
CA ARG A 29 -17.58 -12.19 12.82
C ARG A 29 -18.28 -11.20 11.90
N GLU A 30 -17.54 -10.64 10.96
CA GLU A 30 -17.96 -9.50 10.14
C GLU A 30 -17.65 -9.78 8.67
N ARG A 31 -18.57 -9.38 7.79
CA ARG A 31 -18.32 -9.38 6.35
C ARG A 31 -17.30 -8.30 6.00
N CYS A 32 -16.40 -8.61 5.07
CA CYS A 32 -15.48 -7.67 4.46
C CYS A 32 -15.40 -7.97 2.96
N ASP A 33 -15.73 -6.98 2.13
CA ASP A 33 -15.77 -7.17 0.67
C ASP A 33 -14.38 -7.02 0.03
N ALA A 34 -13.54 -6.15 0.58
CA ALA A 34 -12.17 -5.94 0.10
C ALA A 34 -11.28 -5.33 1.19
N ILE A 35 -9.98 -5.54 1.04
CA ILE A 35 -8.94 -4.91 1.85
C ILE A 35 -8.06 -4.06 0.95
N ILE A 36 -7.83 -2.80 1.33
CA ILE A 36 -6.90 -1.91 0.63
C ILE A 36 -5.60 -1.88 1.43
N ALA A 37 -4.50 -2.24 0.78
CA ALA A 37 -3.17 -2.25 1.39
C ALA A 37 -2.09 -1.83 0.39
N ALA A 38 -0.88 -1.54 0.87
CA ALA A 38 0.25 -1.11 0.04
C ALA A 38 1.53 -1.84 0.43
N GLY A 39 2.48 -1.87 -0.51
CA GLY A 39 3.84 -2.36 -0.30
C GLY A 39 3.93 -3.81 0.20
N SER A 40 5.01 -4.11 0.92
CA SER A 40 5.33 -5.46 1.41
C SER A 40 4.26 -6.03 2.34
N ASN A 41 3.57 -5.18 3.11
CA ASN A 41 2.46 -5.59 3.95
C ASN A 41 1.26 -6.05 3.11
N GLY A 42 0.89 -5.28 2.08
CA GLY A 42 -0.19 -5.65 1.18
C GLY A 42 0.08 -6.98 0.47
N GLU A 43 1.28 -7.15 -0.10
CA GLU A 43 1.69 -8.41 -0.74
C GLU A 43 1.66 -9.59 0.23
N TYR A 44 2.12 -9.38 1.47
CA TYR A 44 2.08 -10.40 2.52
C TYR A 44 0.64 -10.86 2.83
N LEU A 45 -0.29 -9.91 2.93
CA LEU A 45 -1.70 -10.17 3.20
C LEU A 45 -2.41 -10.82 2.00
N LYS A 46 -2.15 -10.33 0.79
CA LYS A 46 -2.74 -10.84 -0.45
C LYS A 46 -2.48 -12.32 -0.66
N SER A 47 -1.29 -12.80 -0.30
CA SER A 47 -0.96 -14.23 -0.45
C SER A 47 -1.51 -15.13 0.68
N ARG A 48 -2.21 -14.58 1.67
CA ARG A 48 -2.60 -15.29 2.92
C ARG A 48 -4.07 -15.11 3.34
N LEU A 49 -4.78 -14.21 2.67
CA LEU A 49 -6.20 -13.93 2.87
C LEU A 49 -7.00 -14.37 1.66
N SER A 50 -8.20 -14.89 1.90
CA SER A 50 -9.16 -15.23 0.84
C SER A 50 -9.98 -14.02 0.38
N VAL A 51 -10.13 -13.00 1.23
CA VAL A 51 -10.79 -11.74 0.87
C VAL A 51 -9.94 -10.98 -0.14
N PRO A 52 -10.54 -10.36 -1.18
CA PRO A 52 -9.80 -9.57 -2.15
C PRO A 52 -8.91 -8.51 -1.50
N VAL A 53 -7.60 -8.57 -1.77
CA VAL A 53 -6.63 -7.55 -1.34
C VAL A 53 -6.23 -6.70 -2.53
N ILE A 54 -6.70 -5.45 -2.53
CA ILE A 54 -6.38 -4.41 -3.51
C ILE A 54 -5.06 -3.77 -3.11
N LEU A 55 -4.06 -3.91 -3.97
CA LEU A 55 -2.73 -3.36 -3.75
C LEU A 55 -2.58 -1.98 -4.38
N ILE A 56 -2.28 -0.99 -3.55
CA ILE A 56 -1.85 0.32 -4.02
C ILE A 56 -0.40 0.21 -4.48
N LYS A 57 -0.16 0.54 -5.75
CA LYS A 57 1.17 0.64 -6.34
C LYS A 57 1.39 2.08 -6.78
N PRO A 58 2.51 2.73 -6.41
CA PRO A 58 2.84 4.03 -6.94
C PRO A 58 3.08 3.92 -8.44
N SER A 59 2.51 4.84 -9.21
CA SER A 59 2.78 4.99 -10.64
C SER A 59 4.07 5.80 -10.87
N ALA A 60 4.59 5.76 -12.10
CA ALA A 60 5.70 6.63 -12.49
C ALA A 60 5.34 8.12 -12.33
N PHE A 61 4.08 8.48 -12.55
CA PHE A 61 3.60 9.85 -12.34
C PHE A 61 3.67 10.25 -10.87
N ASP A 62 3.28 9.38 -9.95
CA ASP A 62 3.38 9.64 -8.51
C ASP A 62 4.83 9.87 -8.09
N VAL A 63 5.77 9.09 -8.63
CA VAL A 63 7.20 9.23 -8.38
C VAL A 63 7.73 10.56 -8.93
N LEU A 64 7.44 10.89 -10.20
CA LEU A 64 7.87 12.15 -10.82
C LEU A 64 7.29 13.36 -10.09
N HIS A 65 6.02 13.29 -9.70
CA HIS A 65 5.37 14.34 -8.92
C HIS A 65 6.04 14.52 -7.55
N ALA A 66 6.32 13.42 -6.84
CA ALA A 66 7.03 13.45 -5.57
C ALA A 66 8.45 14.03 -5.71
N LEU A 67 9.17 13.67 -6.77
CA LEU A 67 10.50 14.19 -7.07
C LEU A 67 10.49 15.68 -7.43
N ALA A 68 9.55 16.13 -8.28
CA ALA A 68 9.41 17.54 -8.61
C ALA A 68 9.12 18.40 -7.37
N LYS A 69 8.37 17.85 -6.41
CA LYS A 69 8.11 18.50 -5.13
C LYS A 69 9.35 18.52 -4.23
N ALA A 70 10.06 17.41 -4.10
CA ALA A 70 11.28 17.30 -3.30
C ALA A 70 12.47 18.09 -3.89
N GLY A 71 12.52 18.22 -5.22
CA GLY A 71 13.53 18.97 -5.97
C GLY A 71 13.57 20.46 -5.65
N LYS A 72 12.50 20.99 -5.02
CA LYS A 72 12.48 22.36 -4.48
C LYS A 72 13.37 22.52 -3.25
N LEU A 73 13.77 21.43 -2.59
CA LEU A 73 14.56 21.43 -1.35
C LEU A 73 16.02 21.01 -1.59
N THR A 74 16.26 20.04 -2.48
CA THR A 74 17.58 19.51 -2.80
C THR A 74 17.61 18.94 -4.21
N SER A 75 18.76 18.98 -4.87
CA SER A 75 18.97 18.36 -6.19
C SER A 75 19.28 16.86 -6.12
N SER A 76 19.71 16.34 -4.97
CA SER A 76 20.05 14.92 -4.79
C SER A 76 18.96 14.21 -3.99
N ILE A 77 18.24 13.29 -4.63
CA ILE A 77 17.09 12.58 -4.05
C ILE A 77 17.24 11.08 -4.28
N GLY A 78 17.25 10.30 -3.20
CA GLY A 78 17.21 8.84 -3.27
C GLY A 78 15.79 8.31 -3.41
N VAL A 79 15.58 7.33 -4.29
CA VAL A 79 14.31 6.60 -4.46
C VAL A 79 14.53 5.13 -4.14
N GLY A 80 13.73 4.57 -3.22
CA GLY A 80 13.79 3.17 -2.84
C GLY A 80 12.51 2.42 -3.19
N THR A 81 12.62 1.32 -3.93
CA THR A 81 11.52 0.39 -4.22
C THR A 81 11.77 -0.96 -3.55
N VAL A 82 10.71 -1.62 -3.11
CA VAL A 82 10.78 -2.95 -2.49
C VAL A 82 10.16 -3.96 -3.46
N LYS A 83 10.95 -4.99 -3.81
CA LYS A 83 10.54 -6.19 -4.57
C LYS A 83 10.37 -6.09 -6.10
N GLU A 84 10.95 -5.09 -6.75
CA GLU A 84 11.37 -5.18 -8.15
C GLU A 84 12.40 -4.09 -8.44
N THR A 85 13.61 -4.50 -8.80
CA THR A 85 14.58 -3.64 -9.48
C THR A 85 14.39 -3.94 -10.97
N ASN A 86 13.67 -3.07 -11.71
CA ASN A 86 13.99 -2.94 -13.12
C ASN A 86 15.15 -1.91 -13.21
N PRO A 87 16.36 -2.35 -13.57
CA PRO A 87 17.59 -1.54 -13.54
C PRO A 87 17.69 -0.52 -14.69
N ALA A 88 16.56 -0.02 -15.21
CA ALA A 88 16.57 1.16 -16.07
C ALA A 88 16.71 2.41 -15.20
N ARG A 89 17.95 2.63 -14.73
CA ARG A 89 18.55 3.89 -14.30
C ARG A 89 17.55 5.03 -14.07
N LEU A 90 17.07 5.17 -12.84
CA LEU A 90 16.72 6.49 -12.32
C LEU A 90 18.03 7.16 -11.90
N ALA A 91 18.79 7.61 -12.90
CA ALA A 91 19.82 8.62 -12.68
C ALA A 91 19.10 9.97 -12.69
N PHE A 92 19.04 10.62 -11.53
CA PHE A 92 18.74 12.04 -11.41
C PHE A 92 20.07 12.77 -11.19
#